data_AF-A0A174VUT1-F1
#
_entry.id   AF-A0A174VUT1-F1
#
_cell.length_a   1.000
_cell.length_b   1.000
_cell.length_c   1.000
_cell.angle_alpha   90.00
_cell.angle_beta   90.00
_cell.angle_gamma   90.00
#
_symmetry.space_group_name_H-M   'P 1'
#
loop_
_entity.id
_entity.type
_entity.pdbx_description
1 polymer ?
#
loop_
_entity_poly.entity_id
_entity_poly.type
_entity_poly.pdbx_seq_one_letter_code
_entity_poly.pdbx_strand_id
1 'polypeptide(L)'
;MQGKKFISPGAWFSMNYPSDWNEFEDGEGSFLFYNPDVWTGNFRISAFKGNASYGKDAIRQELKENDSASLVKIGTWDCAYSKEMFQEEGTYYTSHLWITGTGNIAFECSFTVPKGGSTKEAEEIIATLEARKEGEKYPAELIPVRLSEIYQINEGYEWVVSTVKQELKKDFQGVEEDLEKIQQVIDSGKISPKKKDEWLAIGITVCAILTNEVEGMEWKTLIDGNREVPVLEYQGRTIDPMKIAWSKVKAGQPCNIAEAYQSAIDHH
;
A
#
# COMPACT_ATOMS: atom_id res chain seq x y z
N MET A 1 -5.60 19.66 -4.30
CA MET A 1 -6.28 18.61 -5.09
C MET A 1 -6.73 17.52 -4.14
N GLN A 2 -7.87 16.87 -4.39
CA GLN A 2 -8.22 15.63 -3.68
C GLN A 2 -7.57 14.49 -4.48
N GLY A 3 -6.33 14.17 -4.13
CA GLY A 3 -5.55 13.08 -4.74
C GLY A 3 -5.84 11.74 -4.09
N LYS A 4 -5.01 10.74 -4.40
CA LYS A 4 -4.95 9.47 -3.67
C LYS A 4 -4.19 9.67 -2.36
N LYS A 5 -4.74 9.20 -1.24
CA LYS A 5 -4.05 9.23 0.05
C LYS A 5 -3.12 8.03 0.18
N PHE A 6 -1.90 8.25 0.66
CA PHE A 6 -0.95 7.22 1.04
C PHE A 6 -0.69 7.30 2.54
N ILE A 7 -0.57 6.14 3.19
CA ILE A 7 -0.14 6.01 4.58
C ILE A 7 0.95 4.94 4.61
N SER A 8 2.14 5.31 5.08
CA SER A 8 3.28 4.40 5.09
C SER A 8 3.04 3.20 6.03
N PRO A 9 3.79 2.10 5.88
CA PRO A 9 3.83 1.03 6.86
C PRO A 9 4.10 1.56 8.28
N GLY A 10 3.37 1.01 9.26
CA GLY A 10 3.41 1.46 10.64
C GLY A 10 2.80 2.86 10.86
N ALA A 11 2.14 3.40 9.85
CA ALA A 11 1.56 4.73 9.82
C ALA A 11 2.53 5.82 10.30
N TRP A 12 3.80 5.82 9.85
CA TRP A 12 4.78 6.84 10.24
C TRP A 12 4.49 8.19 9.59
N PHE A 13 4.03 8.18 8.35
CA PHE A 13 3.62 9.39 7.65
C PHE A 13 2.41 9.14 6.75
N SER A 14 1.77 10.22 6.33
CA SER A 14 0.78 10.21 5.27
C SER A 14 0.98 11.37 4.30
N MET A 15 0.55 11.19 3.06
CA MET A 15 0.58 12.23 2.03
C MET A 15 -0.57 12.02 1.04
N ASN A 16 -0.83 13.01 0.18
CA ASN A 16 -1.71 12.85 -0.97
C ASN A 16 -0.89 13.02 -2.25
N TYR A 17 -1.18 12.19 -3.25
CA TYR A 17 -0.51 12.21 -4.54
C TYR A 17 -1.52 12.23 -5.71
N PRO A 18 -1.10 12.61 -6.94
CA PRO A 18 -2.02 12.71 -8.08
C PRO A 18 -2.80 11.42 -8.34
N SER A 19 -4.06 11.54 -8.75
CA SER A 19 -4.95 10.37 -8.89
C SER A 19 -4.62 9.50 -10.09
N ASP A 20 -3.93 10.06 -11.07
CA ASP A 20 -3.41 9.43 -12.28
C ASP A 20 -2.05 8.73 -12.04
N TRP A 21 -1.49 8.84 -10.84
CA TRP A 21 -0.27 8.12 -10.47
C TRP A 21 -0.59 6.80 -9.78
N ASN A 22 0.33 5.84 -9.91
CA ASN A 22 0.32 4.55 -9.23
C ASN A 22 1.59 4.36 -8.40
N GLU A 23 1.53 3.46 -7.43
CA GLU A 23 2.70 3.00 -6.65
C GLU A 23 3.41 1.87 -7.39
N PHE A 24 4.74 1.87 -7.35
CA PHE A 24 5.60 0.87 -7.98
C PHE A 24 6.70 0.41 -7.02
N GLU A 25 7.27 -0.76 -7.32
CA GLU A 25 8.37 -1.33 -6.53
C GLU A 25 9.60 -0.41 -6.55
N ASP A 26 10.23 -0.26 -5.39
CA ASP A 26 11.49 0.48 -5.19
C ASP A 26 12.33 -0.22 -4.12
N GLY A 27 13.34 0.44 -3.56
CA GLY A 27 14.16 -0.15 -2.49
C GLY A 27 13.41 -0.33 -1.17
N GLU A 28 13.89 -1.21 -0.30
CA GLU A 28 13.34 -1.40 1.06
C GLU A 28 13.26 -0.07 1.81
N GLY A 29 12.06 0.30 2.27
CA GLY A 29 11.81 1.55 2.99
C GLY A 29 11.65 2.79 2.10
N SER A 30 11.62 2.63 0.78
CA SER A 30 11.37 3.67 -0.22
C SER A 30 10.10 3.36 -1.02
N PHE A 31 9.34 4.39 -1.38
CA PHE A 31 8.07 4.28 -2.09
C PHE A 31 8.11 5.12 -3.37
N LEU A 32 7.88 4.48 -4.53
CA LEU A 32 7.93 5.12 -5.85
C LEU A 32 6.53 5.34 -6.41
N PHE A 33 6.27 6.55 -6.91
CA PHE A 33 5.04 6.92 -7.58
C PHE A 33 5.30 7.63 -8.90
N TYR A 34 4.57 7.25 -9.95
CA TYR A 34 4.56 7.96 -11.23
C TYR A 34 3.26 7.70 -12.00
N ASN A 35 2.98 8.55 -13.00
CA ASN A 35 1.90 8.31 -13.97
C ASN A 35 2.37 7.28 -15.03
N PRO A 36 1.75 6.09 -15.12
CA PRO A 36 2.15 5.06 -16.10
C PRO A 36 1.71 5.37 -17.54
N ASP A 37 0.71 6.24 -17.72
CA ASP A 37 0.13 6.56 -19.04
C ASP A 37 0.87 7.72 -19.71
N VAL A 38 1.05 8.82 -18.98
CA VAL A 38 1.76 10.01 -19.44
C VAL A 38 2.78 10.38 -18.37
N TRP A 39 4.01 9.92 -18.56
CA TRP A 39 5.07 10.10 -17.58
C TRP A 39 5.42 11.57 -17.36
N THR A 40 5.23 12.06 -16.13
CA THR A 40 5.58 13.43 -15.71
C THR A 40 6.78 13.49 -14.77
N GLY A 41 7.25 12.33 -14.29
CA GLY A 41 8.40 12.18 -13.41
C GLY A 41 8.24 11.02 -12.44
N ASN A 42 9.32 10.66 -11.76
CA ASN A 42 9.36 9.61 -10.75
C ASN A 42 9.52 10.22 -9.37
N PHE A 43 8.48 10.20 -8.54
CA PHE A 43 8.54 10.66 -7.16
C PHE A 43 8.89 9.50 -6.23
N ARG A 44 9.88 9.71 -5.37
CA ARG A 44 10.22 8.76 -4.31
C ARG A 44 10.15 9.45 -2.96
N ILE A 45 9.73 8.70 -1.95
CA ILE A 45 9.83 9.10 -0.56
C ILE A 45 10.31 7.92 0.28
N SER A 46 11.27 8.19 1.17
CA SER A 46 11.66 7.28 2.24
C SER A 46 11.63 8.02 3.58
N ALA A 47 11.49 7.26 4.67
CA ALA A 47 11.41 7.82 6.00
C ALA A 47 12.25 7.02 7.00
N PHE A 48 13.02 7.72 7.82
CA PHE A 48 13.92 7.12 8.79
C PHE A 48 13.69 7.72 10.18
N LYS A 49 13.62 6.86 11.20
CA LYS A 49 13.52 7.29 12.60
C LYS A 49 14.88 7.16 13.30
N GLY A 50 15.21 8.15 14.13
CA GLY A 50 16.46 8.20 14.88
C GLY A 50 16.30 8.79 16.28
N ASN A 51 17.30 9.55 16.72
CA ASN A 51 17.28 10.26 18.00
C ASN A 51 16.22 11.40 18.00
N ALA A 52 16.01 12.06 19.15
CA ALA A 52 14.96 13.07 19.30
C ALA A 52 15.10 14.31 18.39
N SER A 53 16.29 14.58 17.85
CA SER A 53 16.58 15.71 16.95
C SER A 53 16.79 15.30 15.50
N TYR A 54 16.63 14.02 15.17
CA TYR A 54 17.07 13.40 13.92
C TYR A 54 16.55 14.13 12.68
N GLY A 55 15.28 14.54 12.67
CA GLY A 55 14.71 15.25 11.53
C GLY A 55 15.39 16.59 11.25
N LYS A 56 15.66 17.39 12.29
CA LYS A 56 16.35 18.68 12.14
C LYS A 56 17.84 18.49 11.85
N ASP A 57 18.44 17.45 12.40
CA ASP A 57 19.85 17.14 12.17
C ASP A 57 20.09 16.69 10.73
N ALA A 58 19.17 15.92 10.13
CA ALA A 58 19.22 15.54 8.72
C ALA A 58 19.22 16.77 7.78
N ILE A 59 18.33 17.74 8.01
CA ILE A 59 18.29 18.99 7.22
C ILE A 59 19.61 19.75 7.32
N ARG A 60 20.15 19.91 8.55
CA ARG A 60 21.42 20.63 8.78
C ARG A 60 22.60 19.91 8.14
N GLN A 61 22.58 18.59 8.17
CA GLN A 61 23.62 17.75 7.60
C GLN A 61 23.65 17.91 6.07
N GLU A 62 22.51 17.81 5.39
CA GLU A 62 22.43 18.02 3.94
C GLU A 62 22.93 19.42 3.53
N LEU A 63 22.50 20.48 4.22
CA LEU A 63 22.97 21.84 3.97
C LEU A 63 24.47 22.05 4.22
N LYS A 64 25.09 21.19 5.04
CA LYS A 64 26.52 21.26 5.37
C LYS A 64 27.36 20.46 4.38
N GLU A 65 26.85 19.33 3.90
CA GLU A 65 27.60 18.40 3.05
C GLU A 65 27.40 18.66 1.56
N ASN A 66 26.28 19.26 1.18
CA ASN A 66 25.95 19.57 -0.20
C ASN A 66 25.95 21.09 -0.44
N ASP A 67 27.03 21.62 -1.01
CA ASP A 67 27.18 23.05 -1.32
C ASP A 67 26.13 23.57 -2.33
N SER A 68 25.47 22.67 -3.08
CA SER A 68 24.38 23.04 -3.99
C SER A 68 23.00 23.10 -3.31
N ALA A 69 22.90 22.57 -2.09
CA ALA A 69 21.65 22.58 -1.34
C ALA A 69 21.33 23.96 -0.80
N SER A 70 20.04 24.30 -0.79
CA SER A 70 19.53 25.54 -0.24
C SER A 70 18.27 25.29 0.57
N LEU A 71 18.08 26.07 1.63
CA LEU A 71 16.90 25.95 2.46
C LEU A 71 15.68 26.55 1.75
N VAL A 72 14.67 25.73 1.50
CA VAL A 72 13.37 26.13 0.93
C VAL A 72 12.25 25.71 1.85
N LYS A 73 11.08 26.35 1.71
CA LYS A 73 9.89 26.00 2.49
C LYS A 73 8.78 25.48 1.60
N ILE A 74 8.29 24.28 1.90
CA ILE A 74 7.19 23.63 1.18
C ILE A 74 6.11 23.24 2.19
N GLY A 75 4.95 23.89 2.13
CA GLY A 75 3.92 23.74 3.16
C GLY A 75 4.46 24.12 4.55
N THR A 76 4.45 23.15 5.47
CA THR A 76 5.01 23.30 6.83
C THR A 76 6.48 22.88 6.94
N TRP A 77 7.06 22.32 5.88
CA TRP A 77 8.37 21.70 5.91
C TRP A 77 9.48 22.67 5.49
N ASP A 78 10.50 22.76 6.34
CA ASP A 78 11.79 23.32 5.98
C ASP A 78 12.59 22.19 5.29
N CYS A 79 12.97 22.39 4.03
CA CYS A 79 13.64 21.37 3.21
C CYS A 79 15.02 21.87 2.79
N ALA A 80 16.04 21.03 2.98
CA ALA A 80 17.31 21.20 2.26
C ALA A 80 17.10 20.67 0.84
N TYR A 81 17.06 21.58 -0.13
CA TYR A 81 16.75 21.29 -1.52
C TYR A 81 17.97 21.42 -2.41
N SER A 82 18.25 20.40 -3.22
CA SER A 82 19.27 20.40 -4.26
C SER A 82 18.72 19.82 -5.56
N LYS A 83 19.47 20.03 -6.66
CA LYS A 83 19.15 19.44 -7.95
C LYS A 83 20.41 19.07 -8.70
N GLU A 84 20.35 17.95 -9.39
CA GLU A 84 21.45 17.43 -10.20
C GLU A 84 20.97 17.09 -11.60
N MET A 85 21.72 17.53 -12.61
CA MET A 85 21.45 17.16 -13.99
C MET A 85 22.32 15.98 -14.39
N PHE A 86 21.71 14.99 -15.02
CA PHE A 86 22.41 13.82 -15.52
C PHE A 86 21.88 13.40 -16.89
N GLN A 87 22.61 12.51 -17.55
CA GLN A 87 22.21 11.93 -18.82
C GLN A 87 22.11 10.42 -18.67
N GLU A 88 20.99 9.85 -19.10
CA GLU A 88 20.75 8.41 -19.10
C GLU A 88 20.17 8.02 -20.47
N GLU A 89 20.79 7.02 -21.10
CA GLU A 89 20.43 6.55 -22.45
C GLU A 89 20.30 7.67 -23.50
N GLY A 90 21.17 8.69 -23.41
CA GLY A 90 21.17 9.82 -24.32
C GLY A 90 20.16 10.93 -23.98
N THR A 91 19.25 10.70 -23.03
CA THR A 91 18.25 11.67 -22.58
C THR A 91 18.73 12.42 -21.35
N TYR A 92 18.50 13.74 -21.31
CA TYR A 92 18.86 14.57 -20.15
C TYR A 92 17.72 14.65 -19.15
N TYR A 93 18.05 14.44 -17.88
CA TYR A 93 17.13 14.50 -16.77
C TYR A 93 17.59 15.51 -15.72
N THR A 94 16.71 15.83 -14.78
CA THR A 94 17.03 16.56 -13.56
C THR A 94 16.46 15.77 -12.38
N SER A 95 17.33 15.36 -11.47
CA SER A 95 16.95 14.81 -10.17
C SER A 95 16.82 15.96 -9.19
N HIS A 96 15.66 16.07 -8.56
CA HIS A 96 15.39 17.02 -7.49
C HIS A 96 15.37 16.27 -6.17
N LEU A 97 16.05 16.80 -5.15
CA LEU A 97 16.16 16.16 -3.84
C LEU A 97 15.70 17.15 -2.75
N TRP A 98 14.85 16.68 -1.84
CA TRP A 98 14.44 17.41 -0.64
C TRP A 98 14.67 16.54 0.59
N ILE A 99 15.58 16.97 1.46
CA ILE A 99 15.75 16.41 2.79
C ILE A 99 14.97 17.27 3.78
N THR A 100 14.04 16.65 4.51
CA THR A 100 13.25 17.32 5.55
C THR A 100 13.03 16.41 6.75
N GLY A 101 12.42 16.92 7.81
CA GLY A 101 12.20 16.14 9.03
C GLY A 101 11.74 16.95 10.22
N THR A 102 11.15 16.26 11.19
CA THR A 102 10.70 16.84 12.45
C THR A 102 10.85 15.84 13.58
N GLY A 103 11.16 16.32 14.79
CA GLY A 103 11.44 15.45 15.94
C GLY A 103 12.43 14.35 15.59
N ASN A 104 12.01 13.10 15.78
CA ASN A 104 12.83 11.92 15.54
C ASN A 104 12.71 11.30 14.15
N ILE A 105 11.99 11.91 13.20
CA ILE A 105 11.81 11.37 11.85
C ILE A 105 12.40 12.32 10.79
N ALA A 106 13.13 11.76 9.84
CA ALA A 106 13.63 12.43 8.65
C ALA A 106 13.01 11.79 7.40
N PHE A 107 12.87 12.59 6.35
CA PHE A 107 12.36 12.21 5.05
C PHE A 107 13.36 12.58 3.98
N GLU A 108 13.53 11.66 3.04
CA GLU A 108 14.23 11.92 1.78
C GLU A 108 13.20 11.79 0.66
N CYS A 109 12.87 12.92 0.04
CA CYS A 109 11.98 12.97 -1.12
C CYS A 109 12.82 13.28 -2.36
N SER A 110 12.61 12.54 -3.44
CA SER A 110 13.21 12.86 -4.73
C SER A 110 12.20 12.89 -5.85
N PHE A 111 12.46 13.69 -6.88
CA PHE A 111 11.66 13.74 -8.09
C PHE A 111 12.55 13.83 -9.32
N THR A 112 12.54 12.78 -10.14
CA THR A 112 13.32 12.74 -11.38
C THR A 112 12.43 13.06 -12.56
N VAL A 113 12.77 14.11 -13.30
CA VAL A 113 12.00 14.59 -14.46
C VAL A 113 12.90 14.77 -15.69
N PRO A 114 12.35 14.80 -16.92
CA PRO A 114 13.07 15.30 -18.08
C PRO A 114 13.65 16.69 -17.81
N LYS A 115 14.80 17.01 -18.40
CA LYS A 115 15.40 18.34 -18.27
C LYS A 115 14.40 19.43 -18.65
N GLY A 116 14.10 20.32 -17.71
CA GLY A 116 13.11 21.40 -17.86
C GLY A 116 11.68 21.03 -17.46
N GLY A 117 11.46 19.81 -16.98
CA GLY A 117 10.19 19.39 -16.37
C GLY A 117 9.84 20.18 -15.11
N SER A 118 8.55 20.20 -14.78
CA SER A 118 8.00 20.93 -13.63
C SER A 118 8.18 20.14 -12.34
N THR A 119 8.62 20.78 -11.25
CA THR A 119 8.68 20.18 -9.89
C THR A 119 7.36 20.27 -9.12
N LYS A 120 6.36 20.95 -9.69
CA LYS A 120 5.15 21.34 -8.99
C LYS A 120 4.40 20.17 -8.36
N GLU A 121 4.29 19.03 -9.05
CA GLU A 121 3.59 17.86 -8.52
C GLU A 121 4.28 17.31 -7.26
N ALA A 122 5.62 17.20 -7.28
CA ALA A 122 6.39 16.79 -6.10
C ALA A 122 6.28 17.77 -4.94
N GLU A 123 6.35 19.08 -5.20
CA GLU A 123 6.16 20.11 -4.17
C GLU A 123 4.74 20.07 -3.57
N GLU A 124 3.72 19.81 -4.39
CA GLU A 124 2.34 19.63 -3.93
C GLU A 124 2.17 18.36 -3.07
N ILE A 125 2.84 17.25 -3.43
CA ILE A 125 2.88 16.04 -2.60
C ILE A 125 3.53 16.33 -1.25
N ILE A 126 4.74 16.91 -1.24
CA ILE A 126 5.49 17.27 -0.02
C ILE A 126 4.69 18.24 0.85
N ALA A 127 3.95 19.18 0.26
CA ALA A 127 3.10 20.12 1.01
C ALA A 127 1.96 19.42 1.78
N THR A 128 1.56 18.21 1.38
CA THR A 128 0.55 17.39 2.08
C THR A 128 1.15 16.34 3.01
N LEU A 129 2.48 16.26 3.09
CA LEU A 129 3.17 15.30 3.95
C LEU A 129 2.90 15.62 5.42
N GLU A 130 2.48 14.61 6.17
CA GLU A 130 2.24 14.67 7.60
C GLU A 130 3.02 13.56 8.30
N ALA A 131 3.89 13.92 9.25
CA ALA A 131 4.45 12.94 10.18
C ALA A 131 3.42 12.63 11.27
N ARG A 132 3.04 11.35 11.40
CA ARG A 132 2.11 10.91 12.43
C ARG A 132 2.82 10.77 13.77
N LYS A 133 2.12 11.12 14.85
CA LYS A 133 2.69 11.13 16.20
C LYS A 133 2.50 9.77 16.86
N GLU A 134 3.56 9.32 17.51
CA GLU A 134 3.51 8.12 18.33
C GLU A 134 2.55 8.32 19.52
N GLY A 135 1.73 7.30 19.79
CA GLY A 135 0.71 7.34 20.85
C GLY A 135 -0.55 8.14 20.50
N GLU A 136 -0.60 8.84 19.36
CA GLU A 136 -1.80 9.50 18.88
C GLU A 136 -2.74 8.49 18.21
N LYS A 137 -4.03 8.52 18.56
CA LYS A 137 -5.02 7.61 17.99
C LYS A 137 -5.58 8.20 16.71
N TYR A 138 -5.25 7.56 15.59
CA TYR A 138 -5.85 7.86 14.29
C TYR A 138 -7.11 7.00 14.08
N PRO A 139 -8.22 7.57 13.58
CA PRO A 139 -9.40 6.79 13.20
C PRO A 139 -9.07 5.77 12.12
N ALA A 140 -9.84 4.68 12.09
CA ALA A 140 -9.75 3.72 10.99
C ALA A 140 -10.10 4.39 9.66
N GLU A 141 -9.34 4.10 8.62
CA GLU A 141 -9.54 4.68 7.30
C GLU A 141 -9.23 3.70 6.17
N LEU A 142 -9.97 3.83 5.07
CA LEU A 142 -9.70 3.15 3.82
C LEU A 142 -8.89 4.08 2.91
N ILE A 143 -7.79 3.57 2.38
CA ILE A 143 -6.98 4.25 1.38
C ILE A 143 -6.89 3.39 0.11
N PRO A 144 -6.54 3.97 -1.06
CA PRO A 144 -6.14 3.20 -2.23
C PRO A 144 -5.19 2.07 -1.82
N VAL A 145 -5.41 0.86 -2.37
CA VAL A 145 -4.61 -0.30 -2.00
C VAL A 145 -3.13 -0.04 -2.27
N ARG A 146 -2.30 -0.25 -1.24
CA ARG A 146 -0.85 -0.10 -1.34
C ARG A 146 -0.23 -1.32 -2.00
N LEU A 147 0.95 -1.15 -2.58
CA LEU A 147 1.70 -2.24 -3.20
C LEU A 147 1.96 -3.41 -2.24
N SER A 148 2.21 -3.13 -0.96
CA SER A 148 2.38 -4.15 0.09
C SER A 148 1.15 -5.06 0.26
N GLU A 149 -0.05 -4.50 0.16
CA GLU A 149 -1.28 -5.27 0.23
C GLU A 149 -1.64 -5.94 -1.09
N ILE A 150 -1.25 -5.36 -2.23
CA ILE A 150 -1.31 -6.04 -3.53
C ILE A 150 -0.49 -7.33 -3.51
N TYR A 151 0.72 -7.30 -2.92
CA TYR A 151 1.53 -8.52 -2.76
C TYR A 151 0.85 -9.55 -1.87
N GLN A 152 0.27 -9.15 -0.73
CA GLN A 152 -0.48 -10.08 0.13
C GLN A 152 -1.68 -10.70 -0.59
N ILE A 153 -2.38 -9.92 -1.42
CA ILE A 153 -3.51 -10.41 -2.22
C ILE A 153 -3.03 -11.50 -3.19
N ASN A 154 -1.96 -11.21 -3.94
CA ASN A 154 -1.40 -12.15 -4.92
C ASN A 154 -0.85 -13.41 -4.26
N GLU A 155 -0.07 -13.28 -3.18
CA GLU A 155 0.48 -14.42 -2.43
C GLU A 155 -0.62 -15.31 -1.85
N GLY A 156 -1.67 -14.71 -1.28
CA GLY A 156 -2.82 -15.45 -0.75
C GLY A 156 -3.55 -16.21 -1.86
N TYR A 157 -3.78 -15.55 -3.00
CA TYR A 157 -4.41 -16.16 -4.17
C TYR A 157 -3.59 -17.34 -4.72
N GLU A 158 -2.30 -17.12 -4.96
CA GLU A 158 -1.37 -18.14 -5.47
C GLU A 158 -1.26 -19.35 -4.53
N TRP A 159 -1.27 -19.11 -3.21
CA TRP A 159 -1.25 -20.19 -2.23
C TRP A 159 -2.50 -21.09 -2.35
N VAL A 160 -3.70 -20.51 -2.52
CA VAL A 160 -4.93 -21.30 -2.71
C VAL A 160 -4.91 -22.05 -4.04
N VAL A 161 -4.48 -21.39 -5.13
CA VAL A 161 -4.33 -22.03 -6.45
C VAL A 161 -3.41 -23.25 -6.37
N SER A 162 -2.25 -23.08 -5.74
CA SER A 162 -1.28 -24.16 -5.53
C SER A 162 -1.85 -25.29 -4.68
N THR A 163 -2.56 -24.95 -3.60
CA THR A 163 -3.18 -25.94 -2.70
C THR A 163 -4.28 -26.74 -3.41
N VAL A 164 -5.15 -26.09 -4.19
CA VAL A 164 -6.17 -26.77 -5.01
C VAL A 164 -5.52 -27.71 -6.03
N LYS A 165 -4.44 -27.27 -6.69
CA LYS A 165 -3.72 -28.11 -7.64
C LYS A 165 -3.08 -29.32 -6.97
N GLN A 166 -2.50 -29.15 -5.78
CA GLN A 166 -1.82 -30.21 -5.05
C GLN A 166 -2.80 -31.24 -4.46
N GLU A 167 -3.85 -30.78 -3.79
CA GLU A 167 -4.77 -31.64 -3.04
C GLU A 167 -5.87 -32.23 -3.93
N LEU A 168 -6.40 -31.45 -4.88
CA LEU A 168 -7.56 -31.85 -5.69
C LEU A 168 -7.21 -32.23 -7.13
N LYS A 169 -5.97 -31.96 -7.58
CA LYS A 169 -5.52 -32.11 -8.98
C LYS A 169 -6.39 -31.34 -9.99
N LYS A 170 -7.05 -30.28 -9.54
CA LYS A 170 -7.90 -29.40 -10.35
C LYS A 170 -7.17 -28.10 -10.67
N ASP A 171 -7.58 -27.47 -11.76
CA ASP A 171 -7.20 -26.08 -12.06
C ASP A 171 -8.14 -25.11 -11.33
N PHE A 172 -7.74 -23.84 -11.26
CA PHE A 172 -8.43 -22.77 -10.54
C PHE A 172 -8.39 -21.51 -11.41
N GLN A 173 -9.56 -20.93 -11.71
CA GLN A 173 -9.72 -19.80 -12.62
C GLN A 173 -10.06 -18.50 -11.89
N GLY A 174 -10.45 -18.57 -10.62
CA GLY A 174 -10.89 -17.43 -9.83
C GLY A 174 -12.32 -17.02 -10.13
N VAL A 175 -13.18 -17.99 -10.44
CA VAL A 175 -14.62 -17.80 -10.75
C VAL A 175 -15.51 -18.44 -9.68
N GLU A 176 -16.81 -18.16 -9.72
CA GLU A 176 -17.76 -18.68 -8.71
C GLU A 176 -17.74 -20.21 -8.58
N GLU A 177 -17.55 -20.97 -9.67
CA GLU A 177 -17.44 -22.44 -9.63
C GLU A 177 -16.17 -22.96 -8.92
N ASP A 178 -15.20 -22.09 -8.63
CA ASP A 178 -14.04 -22.45 -7.84
C ASP A 178 -14.30 -22.44 -6.33
N LEU A 179 -15.38 -21.82 -5.86
CA LEU A 179 -15.75 -21.82 -4.44
C LEU A 179 -15.92 -23.25 -3.88
N GLU A 180 -16.46 -24.17 -4.67
CA GLU A 180 -16.58 -25.59 -4.29
C GLU A 180 -15.21 -26.24 -4.11
N LYS A 181 -14.20 -25.85 -4.92
CA LYS A 181 -12.83 -26.36 -4.82
C LYS A 181 -12.17 -25.86 -3.54
N ILE A 182 -12.41 -24.61 -3.16
CA ILE A 182 -11.95 -24.06 -1.87
C ILE A 182 -12.57 -24.84 -0.71
N GLN A 183 -13.88 -25.11 -0.76
CA GLN A 183 -14.57 -25.90 0.26
C GLN A 183 -14.01 -27.33 0.37
N GLN A 184 -13.75 -27.99 -0.77
CA GLN A 184 -13.12 -29.33 -0.79
C GLN A 184 -11.75 -29.35 -0.12
N VAL A 185 -10.93 -28.30 -0.29
CA VAL A 185 -9.65 -28.15 0.42
C VAL A 185 -9.87 -28.03 1.92
N ILE A 186 -10.84 -27.23 2.37
CA ILE A 186 -11.18 -27.08 3.79
C ILE A 186 -11.63 -28.43 4.39
N ASP A 187 -12.56 -29.10 3.72
CA ASP A 187 -13.17 -30.35 4.18
C ASP A 187 -12.18 -31.53 4.21
N SER A 188 -11.11 -31.47 3.42
CA SER A 188 -10.01 -32.44 3.46
C SER A 188 -9.23 -32.43 4.79
N GLY A 189 -9.40 -31.38 5.60
CA GLY A 189 -8.66 -31.19 6.85
C GLY A 189 -7.21 -30.73 6.65
N LYS A 190 -6.82 -30.34 5.42
CA LYS A 190 -5.47 -29.85 5.09
C LYS A 190 -5.06 -28.64 5.92
N ILE A 191 -5.98 -27.71 6.12
CA ILE A 191 -5.74 -26.43 6.80
C ILE A 191 -5.93 -26.61 8.30
N SER A 192 -4.87 -26.39 9.08
CA SER A 192 -4.98 -26.46 10.53
C SER A 192 -5.81 -25.28 11.06
N PRO A 193 -6.75 -25.49 12.01
CA PRO A 193 -7.52 -24.39 12.62
C PRO A 193 -6.67 -23.34 13.33
N LYS A 194 -5.37 -23.60 13.58
CA LYS A 194 -4.43 -22.66 14.21
C LYS A 194 -3.62 -21.84 13.19
N LYS A 195 -3.65 -22.18 11.90
CA LYS A 195 -2.85 -21.55 10.84
C LYS A 195 -3.57 -20.33 10.29
N LYS A 196 -3.52 -19.22 11.04
CA LYS A 196 -4.20 -17.96 10.70
C LYS A 196 -3.94 -17.53 9.25
N ASP A 197 -2.69 -17.56 8.79
CA ASP A 197 -2.31 -17.02 7.48
C ASP A 197 -2.91 -17.81 6.32
N GLU A 198 -3.04 -19.13 6.45
CA GLU A 198 -3.73 -19.99 5.48
C GLU A 198 -5.23 -19.66 5.41
N TRP A 199 -5.87 -19.38 6.55
CA TRP A 199 -7.27 -18.94 6.57
C TRP A 199 -7.47 -17.52 6.04
N LEU A 200 -6.46 -16.65 6.16
CA LEU A 200 -6.48 -15.34 5.51
C LEU A 200 -6.35 -15.49 4.00
N ALA A 201 -5.48 -16.38 3.51
CA ALA A 201 -5.36 -16.68 2.08
C ALA A 201 -6.69 -17.17 1.50
N ILE A 202 -7.41 -18.07 2.21
CA ILE A 202 -8.78 -18.48 1.83
C ILE A 202 -9.71 -17.27 1.70
N GLY A 203 -9.75 -16.39 2.70
CA GLY A 203 -10.59 -15.20 2.68
C GLY A 203 -10.24 -14.22 1.56
N ILE A 204 -8.94 -14.04 1.28
CA ILE A 204 -8.41 -13.20 0.20
C ILE A 204 -8.86 -13.76 -1.15
N THR A 205 -8.72 -15.07 -1.38
CA THR A 205 -9.11 -15.69 -2.65
C THR A 205 -10.61 -15.59 -2.90
N VAL A 206 -11.44 -15.75 -1.87
CA VAL A 206 -12.90 -15.51 -2.02
C VAL A 206 -13.18 -14.05 -2.38
N CYS A 207 -12.46 -13.10 -1.79
CA CYS A 207 -12.58 -11.68 -2.17
C CYS A 207 -12.10 -11.43 -3.62
N ALA A 208 -11.06 -12.13 -4.09
CA ALA A 208 -10.63 -12.04 -5.49
C ALA A 208 -11.70 -12.57 -6.47
N ILE A 209 -12.39 -13.67 -6.11
CA ILE A 209 -13.53 -14.17 -6.89
C ILE A 209 -14.66 -13.12 -6.90
N LEU A 210 -14.98 -12.53 -5.75
CA LEU A 210 -16.00 -11.47 -5.66
C LEU A 210 -15.67 -10.28 -6.59
N THR A 211 -14.40 -9.88 -6.70
CA THR A 211 -13.99 -8.80 -7.63
C THR A 211 -14.10 -9.19 -9.11
N ASN A 212 -14.00 -10.48 -9.43
CA ASN A 212 -14.16 -10.97 -10.80
C ASN A 212 -15.63 -11.09 -11.22
N GLU A 213 -16.51 -11.45 -10.27
CA GLU A 213 -17.91 -11.81 -10.53
C GLU A 213 -18.90 -10.66 -10.27
N VAL A 214 -18.52 -9.70 -9.43
CA VAL A 214 -19.42 -8.62 -8.99
C VAL A 214 -18.83 -7.25 -9.30
N GLU A 215 -19.50 -6.51 -10.18
CA GLU A 215 -19.10 -5.15 -10.54
C GLU A 215 -19.12 -4.21 -9.32
N GLY A 216 -18.11 -3.33 -9.25
CA GLY A 216 -18.03 -2.27 -8.23
C GLY A 216 -17.33 -2.66 -6.94
N MET A 217 -16.74 -3.87 -6.84
CA MET A 217 -15.91 -4.26 -5.71
C MET A 217 -14.47 -3.71 -5.85
N GLU A 218 -14.15 -2.70 -5.04
CA GLU A 218 -12.89 -1.97 -4.86
C GLU A 218 -11.87 -2.63 -3.90
N TRP A 219 -10.70 -3.14 -4.30
CA TRP A 219 -9.63 -3.40 -3.30
C TRP A 219 -9.12 -2.09 -2.67
N LYS A 220 -9.03 -2.05 -1.35
CA LYS A 220 -8.48 -0.96 -0.53
C LYS A 220 -7.51 -1.50 0.52
N THR A 221 -6.65 -0.63 1.03
CA THR A 221 -5.95 -0.89 2.29
C THR A 221 -6.75 -0.28 3.42
N LEU A 222 -7.11 -1.10 4.42
CA LEU A 222 -7.63 -0.63 5.70
C LEU A 222 -6.47 -0.38 6.66
N ILE A 223 -6.38 0.84 7.18
CA ILE A 223 -5.51 1.21 8.29
C ILE A 223 -6.38 1.41 9.53
N ASP A 224 -6.32 0.47 10.48
CA ASP A 224 -7.06 0.51 11.75
C ASP A 224 -6.08 0.26 12.91
N GLY A 225 -5.51 1.33 13.45
CA GLY A 225 -4.41 1.26 14.41
C GLY A 225 -3.20 0.54 13.81
N ASN A 226 -2.76 -0.55 14.45
CA ASN A 226 -1.64 -1.37 13.95
C ASN A 226 -2.08 -2.42 12.93
N ARG A 227 -3.38 -2.48 12.60
CA ARG A 227 -3.90 -3.42 11.61
C ARG A 227 -3.92 -2.74 10.24
N GLU A 228 -3.05 -3.21 9.37
CA GLU A 228 -2.93 -2.75 7.98
C GLU A 228 -3.16 -3.95 7.06
N VAL A 229 -4.27 -3.98 6.33
CA VAL A 229 -4.71 -5.19 5.59
C VAL A 229 -5.45 -4.86 4.29
N PRO A 230 -5.46 -5.79 3.31
CA PRO A 230 -6.32 -5.68 2.15
C PRO A 230 -7.78 -5.96 2.55
N VAL A 231 -8.70 -5.14 2.04
CA VAL A 231 -10.16 -5.31 2.17
C VAL A 231 -10.86 -4.89 0.88
N LEU A 232 -12.10 -5.32 0.67
CA LEU A 232 -12.93 -4.75 -0.40
C LEU A 232 -13.81 -3.64 0.14
N GLU A 233 -13.93 -2.56 -0.62
CA GLU A 233 -15.00 -1.58 -0.54
C GLU A 233 -16.06 -1.91 -1.60
N TYR A 234 -17.31 -2.01 -1.18
CA TYR A 234 -18.43 -2.26 -2.10
C TYR A 234 -19.67 -1.57 -1.53
N GLN A 235 -20.38 -0.76 -2.31
CA GLN A 235 -21.60 -0.06 -1.87
C GLN A 235 -21.48 0.69 -0.52
N GLY A 236 -20.31 1.29 -0.24
CA GLY A 236 -20.04 2.05 0.98
C GLY A 236 -19.80 1.22 2.24
N ARG A 237 -19.54 -0.09 2.10
CA ARG A 237 -19.18 -0.99 3.19
C ARG A 237 -17.87 -1.72 2.92
N THR A 238 -17.31 -2.29 3.98
CA THR A 238 -16.08 -3.08 3.94
C THR A 238 -16.36 -4.57 4.02
N ILE A 239 -15.86 -5.35 3.06
CA ILE A 239 -15.75 -6.81 3.13
C ILE A 239 -14.31 -7.13 3.55
N ASP A 240 -14.18 -7.79 4.68
CA ASP A 240 -12.89 -8.09 5.28
C ASP A 240 -12.54 -9.57 5.03
N PRO A 241 -11.45 -9.89 4.33
CA PRO A 241 -11.00 -11.27 4.12
C PRO A 241 -10.91 -12.09 5.42
N MET A 242 -10.56 -11.44 6.54
CA MET A 242 -10.51 -12.11 7.84
C MET A 242 -11.89 -12.62 8.31
N LYS A 243 -12.97 -11.92 7.94
CA LYS A 243 -14.34 -12.27 8.34
C LYS A 243 -14.93 -13.38 7.48
N ILE A 244 -14.41 -13.59 6.27
CA ILE A 244 -14.85 -14.67 5.37
C ILE A 244 -14.61 -16.04 6.03
N ALA A 245 -13.40 -16.29 6.54
CA ALA A 245 -13.00 -17.60 7.06
C ALA A 245 -12.41 -17.56 8.47
N TRP A 246 -11.28 -16.86 8.68
CA TRP A 246 -10.52 -16.91 9.94
C TRP A 246 -11.36 -16.62 11.18
N SER A 247 -12.23 -15.60 11.13
CA SER A 247 -13.05 -15.20 12.28
C SER A 247 -14.01 -16.32 12.74
N LYS A 248 -14.58 -17.08 11.79
CA LYS A 248 -15.46 -18.22 12.08
C LYS A 248 -14.68 -19.36 12.71
N VAL A 249 -13.55 -19.73 12.11
CA VAL A 249 -12.68 -20.82 12.59
C VAL A 249 -12.12 -20.52 13.98
N LYS A 250 -11.68 -19.28 14.22
CA LYS A 250 -11.22 -18.82 15.53
C LYS A 250 -12.29 -18.95 16.61
N ALA A 251 -13.57 -18.79 16.25
CA ALA A 251 -14.72 -18.97 17.13
C ALA A 251 -15.17 -20.43 17.28
N GLY A 252 -14.47 -21.39 16.64
CA GLY A 252 -14.85 -22.81 16.64
C GLY A 252 -16.06 -23.13 15.75
N GLN A 253 -16.42 -22.22 14.83
CA GLN A 253 -17.52 -22.41 13.89
C GLN A 253 -17.01 -23.03 12.57
N PRO A 254 -17.88 -23.77 11.85
CA PRO A 254 -17.53 -24.25 10.52
C PRO A 254 -17.35 -23.08 9.53
N CYS A 255 -16.51 -23.30 8.53
CA CYS A 255 -16.29 -22.37 7.44
C CYS A 255 -17.03 -22.87 6.19
N ASN A 256 -18.23 -22.33 5.95
CA ASN A 256 -18.97 -22.52 4.69
C ASN A 256 -18.64 -21.37 3.73
N ILE A 257 -17.95 -21.69 2.64
CA ILE A 257 -17.46 -20.71 1.66
C ILE A 257 -18.58 -20.14 0.79
N ALA A 258 -19.52 -20.97 0.34
CA ALA A 258 -20.65 -20.50 -0.47
C ALA A 258 -21.54 -19.53 0.31
N GLU A 259 -21.84 -19.84 1.57
CA GLU A 259 -22.56 -18.92 2.46
C GLU A 259 -21.78 -17.62 2.68
N ALA A 260 -20.47 -17.71 2.97
CA ALA A 260 -19.64 -16.52 3.18
C ALA A 260 -19.58 -15.61 1.95
N TYR A 261 -19.49 -16.19 0.76
CA TYR A 261 -19.52 -15.50 -0.52
C TYR A 261 -20.87 -14.79 -0.73
N GLN A 262 -21.99 -15.51 -0.58
CA GLN A 262 -23.32 -14.93 -0.77
C GLN A 262 -23.62 -13.82 0.25
N SER A 263 -23.28 -14.03 1.53
CA SER A 263 -23.43 -13.02 2.58
C SER A 263 -22.64 -11.74 2.27
N ALA A 264 -21.47 -11.89 1.63
CA ALA A 264 -20.66 -10.75 1.21
C ALA A 264 -21.28 -9.96 0.04
N ILE A 265 -22.24 -10.52 -0.70
CA ILE A 265 -23.00 -9.84 -1.77
C ILE A 265 -24.30 -9.25 -1.19
N ASP A 266 -25.10 -10.10 -0.55
CA ASP A 266 -26.49 -9.81 -0.17
C ASP A 266 -26.65 -9.14 1.18
N HIS A 267 -25.60 -9.13 2.00
CA HIS A 267 -25.62 -8.58 3.36
C HIS A 267 -26.55 -9.34 4.34
N HIS A 268 -26.76 -10.63 4.11
CA HIS A 268 -27.57 -11.52 4.96
C HIS A 268 -26.81 -12.75 5.44
#